data_AF-A0A1I5WCV4-F1
#
_entry.id   AF-A0A1I5WCV4-F1
#
_cell.length_a   1.000
_cell.length_b   1.000
_cell.length_c   1.000
_cell.angle_alpha   90.00
_cell.angle_beta   90.00
_cell.angle_gamma   90.00
#
_symmetry.space_group_name_H-M   'P 1'
#
loop_
_entity.id
_entity.type
_entity.pdbx_description
1 polymer ?
#
loop_
_entity_poly.entity_id
_entity_poly.type
_entity_poly.pdbx_seq_one_letter_code
_entity_poly.pdbx_strand_id
1 'polypeptide(L)'
;MKHGHLYCEICEIDFENIYGEVGKDFIEAYHNKQPVSDMVGNNSTKIGDLVMLCPNCHSMVHQLKLYHVKIDKLQKILKEKPQC
;
A
#
# COMPACT_ATOMS: atom_id res chain seq x y z
N MET A 1 7.02 3.67 -12.92
CA MET A 1 5.59 3.97 -13.18
C MET A 1 5.36 3.75 -14.67
N LYS A 2 4.86 2.57 -15.05
CA LYS A 2 4.66 2.16 -16.47
C LYS A 2 3.19 2.20 -16.90
N HIS A 3 2.29 2.52 -15.98
CA HIS A 3 0.84 2.50 -16.18
C HIS A 3 0.33 3.81 -15.57
N GLY A 4 -0.40 4.63 -16.33
CA GLY A 4 -0.77 6.00 -15.96
C GLY A 4 -1.77 6.14 -14.81
N HIS A 5 -1.86 5.16 -13.91
CA HIS A 5 -2.86 5.08 -12.85
C HIS A 5 -2.24 4.52 -11.55
N LEU A 6 -2.77 4.98 -10.42
CA LEU A 6 -2.38 4.54 -9.08
C LEU A 6 -3.43 3.56 -8.52
N TYR A 7 -2.96 2.40 -8.08
CA TYR A 7 -3.81 1.35 -7.51
C TYR A 7 -3.14 0.73 -6.28
N CYS A 8 -3.93 0.09 -5.43
CA CYS A 8 -3.43 -0.62 -4.26
C CYS A 8 -2.71 -1.90 -4.67
N GLU A 9 -1.45 -2.05 -4.27
CA GLU A 9 -0.63 -3.23 -4.55
C GLU A 9 -1.07 -4.48 -3.75
N ILE A 10 -2.02 -4.35 -2.82
CA ILE A 10 -2.56 -5.45 -2.00
C ILE A 10 -3.91 -5.96 -2.53
N CYS A 11 -4.88 -5.08 -2.71
CA CYS A 11 -6.25 -5.45 -3.07
C CYS A 11 -6.68 -4.97 -4.46
N GLU A 12 -5.75 -4.40 -5.24
CA GLU A 12 -5.95 -3.98 -6.63
C GLU A 12 -7.02 -2.91 -6.84
N ILE A 13 -7.50 -2.28 -5.75
CA ILE A 13 -8.44 -1.17 -5.84
C ILE A 13 -7.78 0.03 -6.53
N ASP A 14 -8.49 0.59 -7.50
CA ASP A 14 -8.16 1.81 -8.22
C ASP A 14 -9.27 2.82 -7.95
N PHE A 15 -8.93 3.92 -7.29
CA PHE A 15 -9.91 4.94 -6.89
C PHE A 15 -10.43 5.75 -8.09
N GLU A 16 -9.64 5.93 -9.14
CA GLU A 16 -10.10 6.59 -10.36
C GLU A 16 -11.14 5.73 -11.07
N ASN A 17 -10.96 4.41 -11.10
CA ASN A 17 -11.94 3.49 -11.68
C ASN A 17 -13.27 3.44 -10.91
N ILE A 18 -13.24 3.61 -9.59
CA ILE A 18 -14.44 3.52 -8.73
C ILE A 18 -15.16 4.86 -8.60
N TYR A 19 -14.40 5.93 -8.39
CA TYR A 19 -14.94 7.25 -8.06
C TYR A 19 -14.84 8.25 -9.21
N GLY A 20 -14.21 7.89 -10.34
CA GLY A 20 -13.92 8.80 -11.43
C GLY A 20 -12.84 9.81 -11.06
N GLU A 21 -12.90 11.01 -11.65
CA GLU A 21 -11.87 12.03 -11.52
C GLU A 21 -11.55 12.42 -10.07
N VAL A 22 -12.52 12.35 -9.15
CA VAL A 22 -12.29 12.68 -7.73
C VAL A 22 -11.43 11.64 -7.00
N GLY A 23 -11.31 10.43 -7.55
CA GLY A 23 -10.43 9.37 -7.05
C GLY A 23 -9.05 9.35 -7.72
N LYS A 24 -8.81 10.22 -8.70
CA LYS A 24 -7.54 10.30 -9.41
C LYS A 24 -6.41 10.63 -8.45
N ASP A 25 -5.30 9.91 -8.59
CA ASP A 25 -4.09 10.01 -7.77
C ASP A 25 -4.31 9.80 -6.25
N PHE A 26 -5.50 9.35 -5.84
CA PHE A 26 -5.81 9.06 -4.44
C PHE A 26 -5.26 7.70 -4.03
N ILE A 27 -4.10 7.71 -3.37
CA ILE A 27 -3.43 6.52 -2.83
C ILE A 27 -2.50 6.91 -1.69
N GLU A 28 -2.17 5.96 -0.80
CA GLU A 28 -1.27 6.19 0.33
C GLU A 28 0.06 5.45 0.12
N ALA A 29 1.17 6.17 0.18
CA ALA A 29 2.50 5.57 0.13
C ALA A 29 2.90 5.02 1.51
N TYR A 30 3.27 3.74 1.56
CA TYR A 30 3.72 3.06 2.77
C TYR A 30 5.18 2.64 2.67
N HIS A 31 5.99 2.89 3.71
CA HIS A 31 7.36 2.41 3.80
C HIS A 31 7.41 0.92 4.15
N ASN A 32 7.80 0.07 3.20
CA ASN A 32 7.69 -1.39 3.34
C ASN A 32 8.92 -2.10 3.95
N LYS A 33 10.08 -1.43 3.97
CA LYS A 33 11.33 -2.01 4.46
C LYS A 33 11.63 -1.66 5.90
N GLN A 34 11.30 -0.44 6.31
CA GLN A 34 11.58 0.07 7.63
C GLN A 34 10.53 1.14 7.97
N PRO A 35 9.89 1.08 9.14
CA PRO A 35 8.99 2.14 9.56
C PRO A 35 9.75 3.46 9.72
N VAL A 36 9.07 4.56 9.41
CA VAL A 36 9.65 5.91 9.46
C VAL A 36 10.17 6.26 10.86
N SER A 37 9.52 5.74 11.92
CA SER A 37 9.95 5.92 13.31
C SER A 37 11.38 5.43 13.58
N ASP A 38 11.85 4.46 12.80
CA ASP A 38 13.13 3.78 13.01
C ASP A 38 14.21 4.34 12.06
N MET A 39 13.86 5.34 11.23
CA MET A 39 14.80 6.00 10.32
C MET A 39 15.72 6.94 11.08
N VAL A 40 17.02 6.62 11.13
CA VAL A 40 18.06 7.46 11.72
C VAL A 40 18.58 8.44 10.66
N GLY A 41 19.07 9.61 11.10
CA GLY A 41 19.26 10.88 10.37
C GLY A 41 20.09 10.93 9.07
N ASN A 42 20.22 9.83 8.32
CA ASN A 42 20.73 9.82 6.96
C ASN A 42 20.00 8.81 6.04
N ASN A 43 18.88 8.23 6.47
CA ASN A 43 18.12 7.29 5.64
C ASN A 43 17.33 8.08 4.58
N SER A 44 17.75 7.97 3.31
CA SER A 44 17.00 8.50 2.16
C SER A 44 15.94 7.49 1.72
N THR A 45 14.70 7.94 1.56
CA THR A 45 13.63 7.12 0.99
C THR A 45 13.85 7.00 -0.52
N LYS A 46 13.93 5.76 -1.03
CA LYS A 46 13.93 5.48 -2.46
C LYS A 46 12.51 5.08 -2.88
N ILE A 47 12.18 5.27 -4.16
CA ILE A 47 10.89 4.83 -4.72
C ILE A 47 10.66 3.33 -4.45
N GLY A 48 11.70 2.50 -4.54
CA GLY A 48 11.63 1.06 -4.25
C GLY A 48 11.53 0.68 -2.77
N ASP A 49 11.41 1.67 -1.87
CA ASP A 49 11.11 1.48 -0.44
C ASP A 49 9.64 1.79 -0.12
N LEU A 50 8.90 2.25 -1.13
CA LEU A 50 7.49 2.62 -1.02
C LEU A 50 6.62 1.59 -1.73
N VAL A 51 5.42 1.42 -1.19
CA VAL A 51 4.36 0.61 -1.77
C VAL A 51 3.06 1.41 -1.71
N MET A 52 2.27 1.33 -2.76
CA MET A 52 1.04 2.10 -2.92
C MET A 52 -0.14 1.30 -2.35
N LEU A 53 -0.77 1.80 -1.30
CA LEU A 53 -1.86 1.14 -0.59
C LEU A 53 -3.10 2.03 -0.56
N CYS A 54 -4.28 1.42 -0.56
CA CYS A 54 -5.50 2.13 -0.21
C CYS A 54 -5.58 2.37 1.31
N PRO A 55 -6.38 3.35 1.78
CA PRO A 55 -6.49 3.68 3.21
C PRO A 55 -6.86 2.47 4.10
N ASN A 56 -7.68 1.57 3.58
CA ASN A 56 -8.08 0.35 4.28
C ASN A 56 -6.92 -0.63 4.44
N CYS A 57 -6.17 -0.90 3.37
CA CYS A 57 -5.02 -1.79 3.43
C CYS A 57 -3.89 -1.19 4.27
N HIS A 58 -3.66 0.11 4.17
CA HIS A 58 -2.66 0.82 4.98
C HIS A 58 -2.99 0.72 6.47
N SER A 59 -4.25 0.98 6.84
CA SER A 59 -4.74 0.80 8.22
C SER A 59 -4.53 -0.63 8.73
N MET A 60 -4.83 -1.64 7.90
CA MET A 60 -4.64 -3.05 8.26
C MET A 60 -3.16 -3.41 8.47
N VAL A 61 -2.25 -2.87 7.66
CA VAL A 61 -0.80 -3.09 7.81
C VAL A 61 -0.29 -2.53 9.14
N HIS A 62 -0.73 -1.32 9.50
CA HIS A 62 -0.42 -0.72 10.81
C HIS A 62 -1.01 -1.53 11.97
N GLN A 63 -2.29 -1.90 11.88
CA GLN A 63 -2.99 -2.66 12.91
C GLN A 63 -2.33 -4.02 13.19
N LEU A 64 -1.93 -4.72 12.14
CA LEU A 64 -1.29 -6.04 12.22
C LEU A 64 0.21 -5.96 12.52
N LYS A 65 0.76 -4.76 12.70
CA LYS A 65 2.19 -4.50 12.92
C LYS A 65 3.08 -5.17 11.88
N LEU A 66 2.65 -5.15 10.62
CA LEU A 66 3.33 -5.80 9.50
C LEU A 66 4.48 -4.95 8.95
N TYR A 67 5.23 -4.29 9.84
CA TYR A 67 6.27 -3.32 9.51
C TYR A 67 7.44 -3.88 8.68
N HIS A 68 7.57 -5.22 8.65
CA HIS A 68 8.58 -5.95 7.88
C HIS A 68 8.00 -7.13 7.10
N VAL A 69 6.68 -7.25 7.06
CA VAL A 69 6.06 -8.40 6.41
C VAL A 69 5.75 -8.00 5.00
N LYS A 70 6.45 -8.69 4.07
CA LYS A 70 6.14 -8.70 2.65
C LYS A 70 4.62 -8.68 2.49
N ILE A 71 4.12 -7.63 1.86
CA ILE A 71 2.76 -7.42 1.36
C ILE A 71 2.01 -8.74 1.08
N ASP A 72 2.72 -9.73 0.54
CA ASP A 72 2.39 -11.14 0.40
C ASP A 72 1.50 -11.74 1.51
N LYS A 73 1.71 -11.41 2.81
CA LYS A 73 0.88 -11.98 3.88
C LYS A 73 -0.54 -11.45 3.85
N LEU A 74 -0.72 -10.14 3.67
CA LEU A 74 -2.07 -9.55 3.61
C LEU A 74 -2.74 -9.93 2.29
N GLN A 75 -1.99 -9.99 1.18
CA GLN A 75 -2.49 -10.52 -0.09
C GLN A 75 -3.01 -11.96 0.04
N LYS A 76 -2.30 -12.85 0.76
CA LYS A 76 -2.78 -14.22 1.01
C LYS A 76 -4.09 -14.24 1.81
N ILE A 77 -4.16 -13.48 2.90
CA ILE A 77 -5.38 -13.37 3.72
C ILE A 77 -6.58 -12.89 2.90
N LEU A 78 -6.37 -11.94 1.98
CA LEU A 78 -7.44 -11.43 1.13
C LEU A 78 -7.84 -12.43 0.03
N LYS A 79 -6.89 -13.16 -0.57
CA LYS A 79 -7.17 -14.20 -1.57
C LYS A 79 -7.89 -15.42 -0.99
N GLU A 80 -7.73 -15.68 0.30
CA GLU A 80 -8.40 -16.76 1.02
C GLU A 80 -9.84 -16.42 1.43
N LYS A 81 -10.24 -15.14 1.34
CA LYS A 81 -11.64 -14.75 1.56
C LYS A 81 -12.39 -14.75 0.22
N PRO A 82 -13.54 -15.47 0.12
CA PRO A 82 -14.40 -15.30 -1.04
C PRO A 82 -14.87 -13.85 -1.09
N GLN A 83 -14.71 -13.23 -2.26
CA GLN A 83 -15.29 -11.95 -2.58
C GLN A 83 -16.81 -12.10 -2.44
N CYS A 84 -17.40 -11.35 -1.52
CA CYS A 84 -18.85 -11.33 -1.30
C CYS A 84 -19.58 -10.90 -2.59
#